data_AF-A0A7C5DJN5-F1
#
_entry.id   AF-A0A7C5DJN5-F1
#
_cell.length_a   1.000
_cell.length_b   1.000
_cell.length_c   1.000
_cell.angle_alpha   90.00
_cell.angle_beta   90.00
_cell.angle_gamma   90.00
#
_symmetry.space_group_name_H-M   'P 1'
#
loop_
_entity.id
_entity.type
_entity.pdbx_description
1 polymer ?
#
loop_
_entity_poly.entity_id
_entity_poly.type
_entity_poly.pdbx_seq_one_letter_code
_entity_poly.pdbx_strand_id
1 'polypeptide(L)' 'MIIKVLGTGCPKCIQQERAVVKAIEKTGSDATVKKVTEINDIMNYGVMMTPALVIDEKVVTVGKVLSAEKIAEMINK' A
#
# COMPACT_ATOMS: atom_id res chain seq x y z
N MET A 1 -10.32 -5.32 5.51
CA MET A 1 -9.72 -4.19 4.77
C MET A 1 -8.74 -4.73 3.74
N ILE A 2 -8.74 -4.27 2.49
CA ILE A 2 -7.81 -4.77 1.46
C ILE A 2 -6.79 -3.69 1.14
N ILE A 3 -5.52 -3.95 1.43
CA ILE A 3 -4.42 -3.04 1.17
C ILE A 3 -3.62 -3.57 -0.03
N LYS A 4 -3.66 -2.86 -1.16
CA LYS A 4 -2.89 -3.22 -2.36
C LYS A 4 -1.66 -2.32 -2.48
N VAL A 5 -0.47 -2.92 -2.56
CA VAL A 5 0.79 -2.22 -2.83
C VAL A 5 1.10 -2.37 -4.31
N LEU A 6 0.92 -1.28 -5.06
CA LEU A 6 1.17 -1.19 -6.49
C LEU A 6 2.64 -0.81 -6.72
N GLY A 7 3.42 -1.70 -7.31
CA GLY A 7 4.80 -1.37 -7.64
C GLY A 7 5.57 -2.54 -8.26
N THR A 8 6.46 -2.20 -9.18
CA THR A 8 7.26 -3.15 -9.98
C THR A 8 8.44 -3.77 -9.21
N GLY A 9 8.38 -3.82 -7.87
CA GLY A 9 9.39 -4.48 -7.05
C GLY A 9 10.58 -3.60 -6.62
N CYS A 10 10.52 -2.28 -6.78
CA CYS A 10 11.57 -1.37 -6.31
C CYS A 10 11.79 -1.49 -4.77
N PRO A 11 12.97 -1.12 -4.23
CA PRO A 11 13.26 -1.19 -2.79
C PRO A 11 12.23 -0.44 -1.93
N LYS A 12 11.71 0.67 -2.46
CA LYS A 12 10.63 1.46 -1.86
C LYS A 12 9.32 0.68 -1.67
N CYS A 13 8.95 -0.18 -2.62
CA CYS A 13 7.75 -1.01 -2.54
C CYS A 13 7.84 -2.02 -1.39
N ILE A 14 9.02 -2.66 -1.24
CA ILE A 14 9.30 -3.62 -0.17
C ILE A 14 9.24 -2.92 1.19
N GLN A 15 9.80 -1.70 1.28
CA GLN A 15 9.74 -0.91 2.50
C GLN A 15 8.30 -0.54 2.88
N GLN A 16 7.48 -0.16 1.90
CA GLN A 16 6.06 0.14 2.09
C GLN A 16 5.27 -1.08 2.54
N GLU A 17 5.48 -2.24 1.92
CA GLU A 17 4.85 -3.50 2.31
C GLU A 17 5.17 -3.87 3.77
N ARG A 18 6.44 -3.79 4.17
CA ARG A 18 6.84 -4.02 5.57
C ARG A 18 6.19 -3.03 6.53
N ALA A 19 6.08 -1.76 6.13
CA ALA A 19 5.43 -0.73 6.95
C ALA A 19 3.93 -1.00 7.10
N VAL A 20 3.27 -1.46 6.04
CA VAL A 20 1.86 -1.88 6.06
C VAL A 20 1.68 -3.06 7.01
N VAL A 21 2.46 -4.14 6.87
CA VAL A 21 2.35 -5.32 7.75
C VAL A 21 2.52 -4.92 9.21
N LYS A 22 3.54 -4.12 9.53
CA LYS A 22 3.75 -3.60 10.90
C LYS A 22 2.59 -2.76 11.40
N ALA A 23 1.98 -1.94 10.53
CA ALA A 23 0.83 -1.12 10.90
C ALA A 23 -0.37 -2.01 11.26
N ILE A 24 -0.66 -3.02 10.44
CA ILE A 24 -1.74 -3.99 10.65
C ILE A 24 -1.55 -4.76 11.94
N GLU A 25 -0.34 -5.29 12.18
CA GLU A 25 0.00 -5.98 13.43
C GLU A 25 -0.16 -5.07 14.65
N LYS A 26 0.18 -3.78 14.51
CA LYS A 26 0.08 -2.80 15.59
C LYS A 26 -1.35 -2.35 15.87
N THR A 27 -2.19 -2.25 14.83
CA THR A 27 -3.62 -1.89 14.98
C THR A 27 -4.51 -3.09 15.28
N GLY A 28 -4.02 -4.31 15.10
CA GLY A 28 -4.80 -5.54 15.27
C GLY A 28 -5.92 -5.68 14.24
N SER A 29 -5.80 -5.03 13.08
CA SER A 29 -6.85 -4.99 12.07
C SER A 29 -6.78 -6.20 11.14
N ASP A 30 -7.91 -6.74 10.71
CA ASP A 30 -7.96 -7.78 9.65
C ASP A 30 -7.80 -7.15 8.26
N ALA A 31 -6.60 -6.64 8.00
CA ALA A 31 -6.24 -6.09 6.71
C ALA A 31 -5.42 -7.10 5.88
N THR A 32 -5.84 -7.34 4.64
CA THR A 32 -5.15 -8.23 3.70
C THR A 32 -4.21 -7.41 2.82
N VAL A 33 -2.91 -7.71 2.86
CA VAL A 33 -1.92 -7.08 1.99
C VAL A 33 -1.82 -7.86 0.67
N LYS A 34 -2.08 -7.19 -0.45
CA LYS A 34 -1.84 -7.72 -1.80
C LYS A 34 -0.79 -6.89 -2.50
N LYS A 35 0.15 -7.53 -3.16
CA LYS A 35 1.13 -6.85 -4.00
C LYS A 35 0.69 -6.93 -5.45
N VAL A 36 0.66 -5.79 -6.12
CA VAL A 36 0.31 -5.68 -7.53
C VAL A 36 1.54 -5.22 -8.26
N THR A 37 2.17 -6.14 -8.98
CA THR A 37 3.35 -5.90 -9.80
C THR A 37 3.01 -5.67 -11.27
N GLU A 38 1.79 -6.04 -11.67
CA GLU A 38 1.31 -5.96 -13.04
C GLU A 38 1.09 -4.50 -13.45
N ILE A 39 1.80 -4.06 -14.49
CA ILE A 39 1.72 -2.70 -15.01
C ILE A 39 0.29 -2.39 -15.47
N ASN A 40 -0.42 -3.37 -16.03
CA ASN A 40 -1.82 -3.23 -16.45
C ASN A 40 -2.74 -2.85 -15.28
N ASP A 41 -2.60 -3.51 -14.13
CA ASP A 41 -3.39 -3.19 -12.95
C ASP A 41 -3.05 -1.80 -12.40
N ILE A 42 -1.75 -1.43 -12.41
CA ILE A 42 -1.29 -0.10 -11.98
C ILE A 42 -1.90 1.00 -12.85
N MET A 43 -1.94 0.79 -14.16
CA MET A 43 -2.59 1.71 -15.11
C MET A 43 -4.10 1.75 -14.92
N ASN A 44 -4.76 0.62 -14.61
CA ASN A 44 -6.19 0.58 -14.28
C ASN A 44 -6.53 1.42 -13.04
N TYR A 45 -5.61 1.49 -12.06
CA TYR A 45 -5.73 2.38 -10.91
C TYR A 45 -5.41 3.86 -11.21
N GLY A 46 -5.04 4.20 -12.46
CA GLY A 46 -4.67 5.56 -12.85
C GLY A 46 -3.36 6.05 -12.21
N VAL A 47 -2.52 5.12 -11.73
CA VAL A 47 -1.27 5.46 -11.05
C VAL A 47 -0.16 5.64 -12.09
N MET A 48 0.25 6.88 -12.32
CA MET A 48 1.41 7.19 -13.17
C MET A 48 2.76 6.99 -12.46
N MET A 49 2.78 7.07 -11.13
CA MET A 49 4.00 6.95 -10.32
C MET A 49 3.89 5.84 -9.29
N THR A 50 4.74 4.83 -9.46
CA THR A 50 4.95 3.76 -8.47
C THR A 50 6.08 4.13 -7.51
N PRO A 51 6.05 3.70 -6.24
CA PRO A 51 5.03 2.85 -5.61
C PRO A 51 3.75 3.60 -5.24
N ALA A 52 2.61 2.92 -5.35
CA ALA A 52 1.33 3.41 -4.84
C ALA A 52 0.74 2.47 -3.81
N LEU A 53 -0.06 3.04 -2.91
CA LEU A 53 -0.80 2.31 -1.88
C LEU A 53 -2.29 2.51 -2.16
N VAL A 54 -3.01 1.41 -2.14
CA VAL A 54 -4.47 1.38 -2.24
C VAL A 54 -5.00 0.75 -0.97
N ILE A 55 -6.01 1.36 -0.36
CA ILE A 55 -6.71 0.82 0.80
C ILE A 55 -8.20 0.77 0.42
N ASP A 56 -8.82 -0.39 0.54
CA ASP A 56 -10.21 -0.65 0.17
C ASP A 56 -10.55 -0.13 -1.23
N GLU A 57 -9.70 -0.49 -2.19
CA GLU A 57 -9.80 -0.11 -3.62
C GLU A 57 -9.64 1.38 -3.92
N LYS A 58 -9.33 2.19 -2.90
CA LYS A 58 -9.05 3.61 -3.06
C LYS A 58 -7.56 3.90 -2.98
N VAL A 59 -7.03 4.60 -3.97
CA VAL A 59 -5.63 5.04 -3.98
C VAL A 59 -5.44 6.09 -2.89
N VAL A 60 -4.59 5.81 -1.89
CA VAL A 60 -4.31 6.71 -0.77
C VAL A 60 -2.98 7.44 -0.91
N THR A 61 -2.00 6.83 -1.60
CA THR A 61 -0.73 7.48 -1.93
C THR A 61 -0.18 6.97 -3.26
N VAL A 62 0.53 7.83 -3.97
CA VAL A 62 1.23 7.54 -5.22
C VAL A 62 2.64 8.14 -5.18
N GLY A 63 3.63 7.43 -5.69
CA GLY A 63 5.02 7.88 -5.77
C GLY A 63 5.77 8.05 -4.43
N LYS A 64 5.17 7.69 -3.28
CA LYS A 64 5.78 7.91 -1.96
C LYS A 64 5.53 6.77 -0.98
N VAL A 65 6.59 6.40 -0.26
CA VAL A 65 6.55 5.43 0.84
C VAL A 65 6.01 6.11 2.09
N LEU A 66 5.00 5.52 2.70
CA LEU A 66 4.45 5.94 4.00
C LEU A 66 5.13 5.18 5.13
N SER A 67 5.29 5.84 6.27
CA SER A 67 5.73 5.22 7.52
C SER A 67 4.62 4.35 8.11
N ALA A 68 4.99 3.33 8.88
CA ALA A 68 4.03 2.43 9.54
C ALA A 68 3.01 3.20 10.42
N GLU A 69 3.42 4.30 11.05
CA GLU A 69 2.53 5.14 11.86
C GLU A 69 1.43 5.80 11.03
N LYS A 70 1.79 6.39 9.87
CA LYS A 70 0.82 7.00 8.96
C LYS A 70 -0.14 5.97 8.37
N ILE A 71 0.36 4.77 8.09
CA ILE A 71 -0.48 3.68 7.59
C ILE A 71 -1.43 3.22 8.70
N ALA A 72 -0.96 3.10 9.94
CA ALA A 72 -1.81 2.77 11.08
C ALA A 72 -2.89 3.83 11.30
N GLU A 73 -2.57 5.12 11.17
CA GLU A 73 -3.57 6.20 11.19
C GLU A 73 -4.60 6.09 10.06
N MET A 74 -4.20 5.63 8.87
CA MET A 74 -5.13 5.41 7.76
C MET A 74 -6.01 4.17 7.96
N ILE A 75 -5.51 3.13 8.64
CA ILE A 75 -6.25 1.89 8.93
C ILE A 75 -7.25 2.11 10.08
N ASN A 76 -6.90 2.94 11.07
CA ASN A 76 -7.69 3.17 12.27
C ASN A 76 -8.74 4.28 12.13
N LYS A 77 -8.96 4.78 10.91
CA LYS A 77 -9.88 5.89 10.62
C LYS A 77 -11.05 5.42 9.76
#